data_AF-A0A9E2FUG3-F1
#
_entry.id   AF-A0A9E2FUG3-F1
#
_cell.length_a   1.000
_cell.length_b   1.000
_cell.length_c   1.000
_cell.angle_alpha   90.00
_cell.angle_beta   90.00
_cell.angle_gamma   90.00
#
_symmetry.space_group_name_H-M   'P 1'
#
loop_
_entity.id
_entity.type
_entity.pdbx_description
1 polymer ?
#
loop_
_entity_poly.entity_id
_entity_poly.type
_entity_poly.pdbx_seq_one_letter_code
_entity_poly.pdbx_strand_id
1 'polypeptide(L)' 'MSNVTPIRQPMPVSSEVSKALEAFDRAVMKAIADAQDAGLPQGFVVAILHAQAMRQTQRMID' A
#
# COMPACT_ATOMS: atom_id res chain seq x y z
N MET A 1 34.94 1.82 13.58
CA MET A 1 33.50 1.92 13.30
C MET A 1 33.12 0.75 12.40
N SER A 2 32.03 0.06 12.74
CA SER A 2 31.77 -1.36 12.47
C SER A 2 31.72 -1.76 10.99
N ASN A 3 32.57 -2.71 10.59
CA ASN A 3 32.59 -3.39 9.29
C ASN A 3 31.56 -4.54 9.27
N VAL A 4 30.29 -4.22 9.49
CA VAL A 4 29.20 -5.21 9.46
C VAL A 4 28.67 -5.27 8.04
N THR A 5 29.09 -6.29 7.29
CA THR A 5 28.45 -6.61 6.00
C THR A 5 27.05 -7.15 6.29
N PRO A 6 25.95 -6.53 5.80
CA PRO A 6 24.61 -7.02 6.06
C PRO A 6 24.44 -8.42 5.45
N ILE A 7 24.29 -9.44 6.31
CA ILE A 7 24.14 -10.87 5.91
C ILE A 7 22.84 -11.09 5.10
N ARG A 8 21.92 -10.13 5.13
CA ARG A 8 20.81 -10.00 4.20
C ARG A 8 20.91 -8.62 3.56
N GLN A 9 21.41 -8.53 2.34
CA GLN A 9 20.92 -7.47 1.47
C GLN A 9 19.42 -7.79 1.29
N PRO A 10 18.48 -6.95 1.77
CA PRO A 10 17.09 -7.12 1.38
C PRO A 10 17.11 -7.15 -0.14
N MET A 11 16.69 -8.28 -0.72
CA MET A 11 16.65 -8.40 -2.18
C MET A 11 15.95 -7.15 -2.69
N PRO A 12 16.63 -6.32 -3.51
CA PRO A 12 15.98 -5.16 -4.05
C PRO A 12 14.76 -5.69 -4.79
N VAL A 13 13.59 -5.29 -4.30
CA VAL A 13 12.33 -5.45 -5.01
C VAL A 13 12.61 -5.02 -6.45
N SER A 14 12.27 -5.86 -7.44
CA SER A 14 12.64 -5.56 -8.82
C SER A 14 12.12 -4.17 -9.19
N SER A 15 12.84 -3.44 -10.05
CA SER A 15 12.44 -2.08 -10.45
C SER A 15 10.99 -2.04 -10.96
N GLU A 16 10.52 -3.13 -11.57
CA GLU A 16 9.15 -3.31 -12.03
C GLU A 16 8.16 -3.39 -10.85
N VAL A 17 8.45 -4.17 -9.81
CA VAL A 17 7.58 -4.27 -8.64
C VAL A 17 7.57 -2.95 -7.86
N SER A 18 8.70 -2.24 -7.76
CA SER A 18 8.72 -0.89 -7.16
C SER A 18 7.86 0.10 -7.95
N LYS A 19 7.93 0.10 -9.28
CA LYS A 19 7.07 0.94 -10.13
C LYS A 19 5.59 0.58 -9.99
N ALA A 20 5.28 -0.71 -9.91
CA ALA A 20 3.91 -1.19 -9.69
C ALA A 20 3.38 -0.75 -8.33
N LEU A 21 4.21 -0.81 -7.28
CA LEU A 21 3.86 -0.36 -5.94
C LEU A 21 3.59 1.15 -5.91
N GLU A 22 4.45 1.96 -6.52
CA GLU A 22 4.22 3.40 -6.60
C GLU A 22 2.98 3.77 -7.42
N ALA A 23 2.71 3.05 -8.51
CA ALA A 23 1.51 3.25 -9.30
C ALA A 23 0.24 2.91 -8.50
N PHE A 24 0.30 1.83 -7.71
CA PHE A 24 -0.77 1.45 -6.80
C PHE A 24 -1.00 2.51 -5.73
N ASP A 25 0.06 2.99 -5.06
CA ASP A 25 -0.03 4.02 -4.03
C ASP A 25 -0.64 5.32 -4.57
N ARG A 26 -0.19 5.78 -5.74
CA ARG A 26 -0.77 6.95 -6.41
C ARG A 26 -2.25 6.77 -6.74
N ALA A 27 -2.66 5.59 -7.19
CA ALA A 27 -4.07 5.31 -7.49
C ALA A 27 -4.93 5.34 -6.22
N VAL A 28 -4.43 4.80 -5.11
CA VAL A 28 -5.11 4.85 -3.81
C VAL A 28 -5.23 6.30 -3.31
N MET A 29 -4.14 7.08 -3.37
CA MET A 29 -4.18 8.49 -2.98
C MET A 29 -5.18 9.29 -3.81
N LYS A 30 -5.23 9.07 -5.13
CA LYS A 30 -6.21 9.72 -6.01
C LYS A 30 -7.65 9.35 -5.61
N ALA A 31 -7.93 8.06 -5.36
CA ALA A 31 -9.25 7.62 -4.97
C ALA A 31 -9.69 8.23 -3.62
N ILE A 32 -8.76 8.42 -2.68
CA ILE A 32 -9.01 9.10 -1.42
C ILE A 32 -9.33 10.58 -1.66
N ALA A 33 -8.54 11.27 -2.49
CA ALA A 33 -8.76 12.67 -2.83
C ALA A 33 -10.12 12.88 -3.51
N ASP A 34 -10.46 12.06 -4.52
CA ASP A 34 -11.74 12.12 -5.21
C ASP A 34 -12.92 11.92 -4.22
N ALA A 35 -12.77 11.03 -3.23
CA ALA A 35 -13.79 10.80 -2.21
C ALA A 35 -13.92 11.97 -1.23
N GLN A 36 -12.81 12.60 -0.85
CA GLN A 36 -12.80 13.79 -0.01
C GLN A 36 -13.43 14.99 -0.74
N ASP A 37 -13.12 15.18 -2.02
CA ASP A 37 -13.71 16.22 -2.87
C ASP A 37 -15.22 16.05 -3.05
N ALA A 38 -15.70 14.80 -3.05
CA ALA A 38 -17.12 14.47 -3.03
C ALA A 38 -17.80 14.71 -1.67
N GLY A 39 -17.05 15.15 -0.65
CA GLY A 39 -17.56 15.44 0.70
C GLY A 39 -17.71 14.22 1.59
N LEU A 40 -17.07 13.09 1.26
CA LEU A 40 -17.13 11.88 2.09
C LEU A 40 -16.33 12.10 3.39
N PRO A 41 -16.91 11.87 4.58
CA PRO A 41 -16.18 11.98 5.83
C PRO A 41 -14.99 11.02 5.90
N GLN A 42 -13.86 11.48 6.44
CA GLN A 42 -12.63 10.70 6.55
C GLN A 42 -12.83 9.33 7.23
N GLY A 43 -13.74 9.24 8.21
CA GLY A 43 -14.06 7.98 8.89
C GLY A 43 -14.56 6.89 7.95
N PHE A 44 -15.35 7.24 6.93
CA PHE A 44 -15.83 6.28 5.94
C PHE A 44 -14.72 5.81 5.00
N VAL A 45 -13.82 6.71 4.60
CA VAL A 45 -12.63 6.36 3.80
C VAL A 45 -11.79 5.31 4.54
N VAL A 46 -11.50 5.55 5.82
CA VAL A 46 -10.72 4.64 6.66
C VAL A 46 -11.42 3.29 6.84
N ALA A 47 -12.73 3.28 7.08
CA ALA A 47 -13.50 2.05 7.22
C ALA A 47 -13.45 1.19 5.94
N ILE A 48 -13.56 1.81 4.76
CA ILE A 48 -13.48 1.11 3.47
C ILE A 48 -12.09 0.52 3.25
N LEU A 49 -11.02 1.28 3.53
CA LEU A 49 -9.64 0.78 3.40
C LEU A 49 -9.39 -0.41 4.32
N HIS A 50 -9.90 -0.37 5.55
CA HIS A 50 -9.80 -1.48 6.49
C HIS A 50 -10.56 -2.72 5.98
N ALA A 51 -11.77 -2.54 5.43
CA ALA A 51 -12.54 -3.62 4.82
C ALA A 51 -11.83 -4.23 3.60
N GLN A 52 -11.17 -3.42 2.77
CA GLN A 52 -10.35 -3.91 1.67
C GLN A 52 -9.16 -4.73 2.17
N ALA A 53 -8.45 -4.26 3.19
CA ALA A 53 -7.34 -4.98 3.79
C ALA A 53 -7.79 -6.37 4.30
N MET A 54 -8.89 -6.44 5.06
CA MET A 54 -9.45 -7.71 5.52
C MET A 54 -9.79 -8.66 4.36
N ARG A 55 -10.37 -8.15 3.26
CA ARG A 55 -10.66 -8.97 2.07
C ARG A 55 -9.40 -9.49 1.40
N GLN A 56 -8.34 -8.70 1.33
CA GLN A 56 -7.07 -9.18 0.77
C GLN A 56 -6.45 -10.25 1.67
N THR A 57 -6.51 -10.08 2.99
CA THR A 57 -6.07 -11.11 3.93
C THR A 57 -6.85 -12.42 3.74
N GLN A 58 -8.17 -12.36 3.56
CA GLN A 58 -8.97 -13.56 3.30
C GLN A 58 -8.54 -14.26 2.00
N ARG A 59 -8.32 -13.50 0.92
CA ARG A 59 -7.84 -14.03 -0.37
C ARG A 59 -6.44 -14.65 -0.32
N MET A 60 -5.65 -14.34 0.70
CA MET A 60 -4.34 -14.97 0.89
C MET A 60 -4.44 -16.33 1.59
N ILE A 61 -5.57 -16.62 2.22
CA ILE A 61 -5.83 -17.87 2.95
C ILE A 61 -6.56 -18.88 2.06
N ASP A 62 -7.47 -18.40 1.19
CA ASP A 62 -8.19 -19.19 0.19
C ASP A 62 -7.29 -19.60 -0.99
#